data_AF-A0A968YJJ2-F1
#
_entry.id   AF-A0A968YJJ2-F1
#
_cell.length_a   1.000
_cell.length_b   1.000
_cell.length_c   1.000
_cell.angle_alpha   90.00
_cell.angle_beta   90.00
_cell.angle_gamma   90.00
#
_symmetry.space_group_name_H-M   'P 1'
#
loop_
_entity.id
_entity.type
_entity.pdbx_description
1 polymer ?
#
loop_
_entity_poly.entity_id
_entity_poly.type
_entity_poly.pdbx_seq_one_letter_code
_entity_poly.pdbx_strand_id
1 'polypeptide(L)'
;MIKKINGSKTSRSLRDQVDLELLEALLEPDDATYPWNLADEQSEDYFVQLEQQFQLEDVLDEELTERSQAFYNHLDTLWHNNLNSQYYKCNTKTSVLANLQKNLQAGFAASVPQDWITAIAQKATEIFYSGQSKGEQLVQCVQSVLPNWETDDLLVMARPFAYAMRSGEQQNVNSVVENVGNRDWTNLSEIEKAKVSLAVAYHALGELKNIEEEG
;
A
#
# COMPACT_ATOMS: atom_id res chain seq x y z
N MET A 1 -62.11 65.33 -6.24
CA MET A 1 -63.22 64.40 -6.55
C MET A 1 -62.63 63.02 -6.75
N ILE A 2 -62.88 62.10 -5.81
CA ILE A 2 -62.23 60.78 -5.73
C ILE A 2 -62.92 59.82 -6.73
N LYS A 3 -62.22 59.31 -7.74
CA LYS A 3 -62.71 58.19 -8.56
C LYS A 3 -62.20 56.87 -8.00
N LYS A 4 -63.11 56.15 -7.34
CA LYS A 4 -62.98 54.79 -6.79
C LYS A 4 -62.73 53.77 -7.91
N ILE A 5 -61.58 53.12 -7.83
CA ILE A 5 -61.28 51.67 -7.95
C ILE A 5 -62.27 50.82 -8.78
N ASN A 6 -61.81 50.33 -9.95
CA ASN A 6 -62.45 49.27 -10.73
C ASN A 6 -61.54 48.03 -10.94
N GLY A 7 -60.47 47.87 -10.13
CA GLY A 7 -59.46 46.83 -10.33
C GLY A 7 -59.84 45.41 -9.86
N SER A 8 -60.91 45.23 -9.09
CA SER A 8 -61.23 43.93 -8.46
C SER A 8 -62.15 43.02 -9.27
N LYS A 9 -62.80 43.52 -10.33
CA LYS A 9 -63.71 42.71 -11.17
C LYS A 9 -62.99 42.01 -12.31
N THR A 10 -61.94 42.62 -12.84
CA THR A 10 -61.13 42.09 -13.94
C THR A 10 -60.28 40.89 -13.52
N SER A 11 -59.75 40.86 -12.29
CA SER A 11 -58.95 39.74 -11.79
C SER A 11 -59.76 38.47 -11.49
N ARG A 12 -61.03 38.60 -11.11
CA ARG A 12 -61.95 37.45 -10.95
C ARG A 12 -62.29 36.82 -12.29
N SER A 13 -62.64 37.64 -13.28
CA SER A 13 -62.98 37.16 -14.63
C SER A 13 -61.82 36.45 -15.32
N LEU A 14 -60.58 36.93 -15.13
CA LEU A 14 -59.40 36.26 -15.69
C LEU A 14 -59.12 34.92 -14.99
N ARG A 15 -59.38 34.83 -13.69
CA ARG A 15 -59.19 33.58 -12.93
C ARG A 15 -60.21 32.53 -13.35
N ASP A 16 -61.47 32.92 -13.47
CA ASP A 16 -62.54 32.02 -13.96
C ASP A 16 -62.28 31.56 -15.40
N GLN A 17 -61.66 32.41 -16.24
CA GLN A 17 -61.31 32.06 -17.61
C GLN A 17 -60.11 31.10 -17.69
N VAL A 18 -59.08 31.31 -16.87
CA VAL A 18 -57.93 30.39 -16.76
C VAL A 18 -58.36 29.05 -16.16
N ASP A 19 -59.28 29.07 -15.19
CA ASP A 19 -59.80 27.84 -14.58
C ASP A 19 -60.63 27.02 -15.60
N LEU A 20 -61.39 27.69 -16.48
CA LEU A 20 -62.12 27.06 -17.58
C LEU A 20 -61.18 26.53 -18.67
N GLU A 21 -60.15 27.29 -19.04
CA GLU A 21 -59.13 26.87 -20.02
C GLU A 21 -58.32 25.66 -19.52
N LEU A 22 -58.01 25.62 -18.22
CA LEU A 22 -57.37 24.48 -17.57
C LEU A 22 -58.30 23.25 -17.56
N LEU A 23 -59.59 23.44 -17.26
CA LEU A 23 -60.58 22.36 -17.31
C LEU A 23 -60.75 21.82 -18.73
N GLU A 24 -60.77 22.69 -19.74
CA GLU A 24 -60.83 22.32 -21.15
C GLU A 24 -59.60 21.49 -21.54
N ALA A 25 -58.39 21.91 -21.15
CA ALA A 25 -57.16 21.17 -21.40
C ALA A 25 -57.08 19.81 -20.67
N LEU A 26 -57.71 19.66 -19.50
CA LEU A 26 -57.77 18.38 -18.77
C LEU A 26 -58.85 17.43 -19.28
N LEU A 27 -59.88 17.95 -19.96
CA LEU A 27 -61.00 17.19 -20.52
C LEU A 27 -60.79 16.87 -22.00
N GLU A 28 -59.81 17.49 -22.65
CA GLU A 28 -59.37 17.13 -23.99
C GLU A 28 -58.87 15.67 -23.94
N PRO A 29 -59.44 14.76 -24.74
CA PRO A 29 -58.95 13.38 -24.77
C PRO A 29 -57.49 13.41 -25.20
N ASP A 30 -56.60 12.87 -24.37
CA ASP A 30 -55.18 12.73 -24.66
C ASP A 30 -55.03 11.88 -25.95
N ASP A 31 -54.96 12.54 -27.11
CA ASP A 31 -54.68 11.92 -28.41
C ASP A 31 -53.19 11.54 -28.53
N ALA A 32 -52.45 11.67 -27.43
CA ALA A 32 -51.06 11.28 -27.28
C ALA A 32 -50.94 10.29 -26.13
N THR A 33 -50.59 9.05 -26.46
CA THR A 33 -50.07 8.02 -25.55
C THR A 33 -49.11 8.66 -24.54
N TYR A 34 -49.54 8.81 -23.29
CA TYR A 34 -48.70 9.42 -22.26
C TYR A 34 -47.49 8.51 -22.00
N PRO A 35 -46.24 9.00 -22.14
CA PRO A 35 -45.05 8.13 -22.07
C PRO A 35 -44.88 7.38 -20.75
N TRP A 36 -45.53 7.83 -19.67
CA TRP A 36 -45.47 7.18 -18.36
C TRP A 36 -46.71 6.33 -18.03
N ASN A 37 -47.61 6.14 -19.00
CA ASN A 37 -48.70 5.19 -18.86
C ASN A 37 -48.19 3.77 -19.10
N LEU A 38 -47.70 3.13 -18.04
CA LEU A 38 -47.17 1.75 -18.06
C LEU A 38 -48.21 0.69 -18.47
N ALA A 39 -49.50 1.05 -18.58
CA ALA A 39 -50.56 0.16 -19.04
C ALA A 39 -50.80 0.26 -20.56
N ASP A 40 -50.11 1.16 -21.25
CA ASP A 40 -50.20 1.34 -22.70
C ASP A 40 -49.10 0.56 -23.41
N GLU A 41 -49.47 -0.26 -24.38
CA GLU A 41 -48.55 -1.09 -25.17
C GLU A 41 -47.57 -0.22 -25.98
N GLN A 42 -47.97 1.01 -26.35
CA GLN A 42 -47.11 1.94 -27.10
C GLN A 42 -46.10 2.67 -26.21
N SER A 43 -46.20 2.56 -24.87
CA SER A 43 -45.22 3.13 -23.95
C SER A 43 -43.89 2.37 -24.00
N GLU A 44 -43.93 1.04 -24.14
CA GLU A 44 -42.72 0.22 -24.29
C GLU A 44 -41.96 0.59 -25.57
N ASP A 45 -42.66 0.78 -26.69
CA ASP A 45 -42.07 1.20 -27.96
C ASP A 45 -41.34 2.56 -27.86
N TYR A 46 -41.90 3.51 -27.11
CA TYR A 46 -41.28 4.81 -26.85
C TYR A 46 -39.97 4.69 -26.06
N PHE A 47 -39.94 3.88 -25.00
CA PHE A 47 -38.73 3.68 -24.20
C PHE A 47 -37.67 2.90 -24.98
N VAL A 48 -38.06 1.88 -25.75
CA VAL A 48 -37.13 1.15 -26.63
C VAL A 48 -36.49 2.07 -27.66
N GLN A 49 -37.24 3.03 -28.22
CA GLN A 49 -36.69 4.02 -29.15
C GLN A 49 -35.73 5.01 -28.49
N LEU A 50 -35.95 5.35 -27.21
CA LEU A 50 -35.02 6.17 -26.42
C LEU A 50 -33.74 5.41 -26.07
N GLU A 51 -33.85 4.15 -25.67
CA GLU A 51 -32.70 3.29 -25.37
C GLU A 51 -31.83 3.06 -26.62
N GLN A 52 -32.44 2.87 -27.79
CA GLN A 52 -31.69 2.76 -29.07
C GLN A 52 -30.94 4.05 -29.46
N GLN A 53 -31.45 5.22 -29.05
CA GLN A 53 -30.73 6.49 -29.25
C GLN A 53 -29.55 6.64 -28.29
N PHE A 54 -29.59 5.94 -27.16
CA PHE A 54 -28.53 5.89 -26.18
C PHE A 54 -27.51 4.81 -26.57
N GLN A 55 -26.73 5.05 -27.63
CA GLN A 55 -25.59 4.21 -28.03
C GLN A 55 -24.39 4.36 -27.08
N LEU A 56 -24.65 4.28 -25.76
CA LEU A 56 -23.62 4.42 -24.74
C LEU A 56 -22.94 3.09 -24.44
N GLU A 57 -23.65 1.95 -24.58
CA GLU A 57 -23.12 0.61 -24.32
C GLU A 57 -21.83 0.29 -25.09
N ASP A 58 -21.77 0.58 -26.40
CA ASP A 58 -20.59 0.28 -27.23
C ASP A 58 -19.39 1.19 -26.91
N VAL A 59 -19.62 2.44 -26.50
CA VAL A 59 -18.55 3.38 -26.10
C VAL A 59 -18.05 3.04 -24.69
N LEU A 60 -18.94 2.53 -23.83
CA LEU A 60 -18.65 2.32 -22.43
C LEU A 60 -17.68 1.15 -22.23
N ASP A 61 -17.85 0.01 -22.91
CA ASP A 61 -17.05 -1.18 -22.60
C ASP A 61 -15.57 -1.04 -23.03
N GLU A 62 -15.32 -0.51 -24.22
CA GLU A 62 -13.95 -0.30 -24.72
C GLU A 62 -13.26 0.89 -24.04
N GLU A 63 -13.95 2.02 -23.85
CA GLU A 63 -13.35 3.15 -23.12
C GLU A 63 -13.15 2.81 -21.63
N LEU A 64 -14.07 2.10 -20.99
CA LEU A 64 -13.96 1.73 -19.57
C LEU A 64 -12.81 0.76 -19.35
N THR A 65 -12.60 -0.22 -20.23
CA THR A 65 -11.48 -1.17 -20.08
C THR A 65 -10.14 -0.47 -20.26
N GLU A 66 -9.97 0.34 -21.31
CA GLU A 66 -8.73 1.09 -21.52
C GLU A 66 -8.48 2.12 -20.41
N ARG A 67 -9.50 2.88 -20.03
CA ARG A 67 -9.39 3.94 -19.02
C ARG A 67 -9.23 3.39 -17.60
N SER A 68 -9.86 2.26 -17.29
CA SER A 68 -9.66 1.58 -16.00
C SER A 68 -8.24 1.01 -15.93
N GLN A 69 -7.73 0.37 -16.98
CA GLN A 69 -6.34 -0.08 -17.02
C GLN A 69 -5.36 1.09 -16.86
N ALA A 70 -5.57 2.18 -17.60
CA ALA A 70 -4.74 3.39 -17.45
C ALA A 70 -4.80 3.96 -16.03
N PHE A 71 -5.97 3.97 -15.40
CA PHE A 71 -6.16 4.40 -14.02
C PHE A 71 -5.43 3.50 -13.02
N TYR A 72 -5.58 2.18 -13.12
CA TYR A 72 -4.88 1.24 -12.23
C TYR A 72 -3.37 1.32 -12.41
N ASN A 73 -2.87 1.39 -13.66
CA ASN A 73 -1.46 1.59 -13.94
C ASN A 73 -0.94 2.92 -13.36
N HIS A 74 -1.76 3.97 -13.39
CA HIS A 74 -1.41 5.26 -12.79
C HIS A 74 -1.36 5.17 -11.26
N LEU A 75 -2.34 4.52 -10.63
CA LEU A 75 -2.32 4.25 -9.19
C LEU A 75 -1.09 3.43 -8.80
N ASP A 76 -0.79 2.35 -9.52
CA ASP A 76 0.40 1.53 -9.26
C ASP A 76 1.67 2.36 -9.36
N THR A 77 1.78 3.23 -10.36
CA THR A 77 2.93 4.15 -10.50
C THR A 77 3.04 5.11 -9.32
N LEU A 78 1.92 5.70 -8.89
CA LEU A 78 1.88 6.58 -7.72
C LEU A 78 2.26 5.84 -6.44
N TRP A 79 1.76 4.62 -6.25
CA TRP A 79 2.11 3.78 -5.12
C TRP A 79 3.60 3.47 -5.11
N HIS A 80 4.17 2.99 -6.22
CA HIS A 80 5.60 2.68 -6.34
C HIS A 80 6.50 3.90 -6.09
N ASN A 81 6.11 5.07 -6.58
CA ASN A 81 6.87 6.31 -6.37
C ASN A 81 6.78 6.81 -4.93
N ASN A 82 5.67 6.54 -4.23
CA ASN A 82 5.47 6.94 -2.84
C ASN A 82 6.12 5.97 -1.83
N LEU A 83 6.46 4.74 -2.23
CA LEU A 83 7.19 3.77 -1.38
C LEU A 83 8.53 4.31 -0.84
N ASN A 84 9.12 5.29 -1.52
CA ASN A 84 10.37 5.94 -1.13
C ASN A 84 10.18 7.38 -0.62
N SER A 85 8.93 7.83 -0.43
CA SER A 85 8.64 9.17 0.07
C SER A 85 9.07 9.27 1.54
N GLN A 86 10.00 10.17 1.85
CA GLN A 86 10.45 10.42 3.22
C GLN A 86 9.32 10.86 4.17
N TYR A 87 8.19 11.33 3.62
CA TYR A 87 7.05 11.83 4.38
C TYR A 87 6.14 10.71 4.89
N TYR A 88 6.02 9.61 4.14
CA TYR A 88 5.23 8.45 4.54
C TYR A 88 6.22 7.29 4.73
N LYS A 89 6.48 6.90 5.99
CA LYS A 89 7.38 5.78 6.34
C LYS A 89 6.76 4.43 5.94
N CYS A 90 6.47 4.25 4.65
CA CYS A 90 5.85 3.05 4.12
C CYS A 90 6.92 1.95 4.00
N ASN A 91 7.05 1.15 5.05
CA ASN A 91 7.99 0.05 5.19
C ASN A 91 7.51 -1.21 4.44
N THR A 92 7.56 -1.18 3.10
CA THR A 92 7.43 -2.44 2.34
C THR A 92 8.64 -3.34 2.57
N LYS A 93 8.42 -4.66 2.59
CA LYS A 93 9.50 -5.65 2.81
C LYS A 93 10.71 -5.41 1.89
N THR A 94 10.45 -4.98 0.64
CA THR A 94 11.49 -4.69 -0.35
C THR A 94 12.30 -3.43 -0.01
N SER A 95 11.66 -2.33 0.43
CA SER A 95 12.37 -1.11 0.81
C SER A 95 13.17 -1.29 2.11
N VAL A 96 12.62 -2.05 3.07
CA VAL A 96 13.31 -2.43 4.30
C VAL A 96 14.56 -3.25 4.00
N LEU A 97 14.46 -4.27 3.14
CA LEU A 97 15.61 -5.09 2.74
C LEU A 97 16.68 -4.28 2.01
N ALA A 98 16.29 -3.40 1.08
CA ALA A 98 17.23 -2.55 0.35
C ALA A 98 17.97 -1.57 1.28
N ASN A 99 17.25 -0.94 2.22
CA ASN A 99 17.85 -0.05 3.21
C ASN A 99 18.77 -0.80 4.18
N LEU A 100 18.34 -1.98 4.66
CA LEU A 100 19.12 -2.85 5.51
C LEU A 100 20.43 -3.27 4.83
N GLN A 101 20.36 -3.73 3.58
CA GLN A 101 21.53 -4.12 2.81
C GLN A 101 22.49 -2.95 2.61
N LYS A 102 21.97 -1.76 2.31
CA LYS A 102 22.79 -0.54 2.14
C LYS A 102 23.49 -0.15 3.45
N ASN A 103 22.78 -0.18 4.59
CA ASN A 103 23.35 0.16 5.89
C ASN A 103 24.41 -0.86 6.33
N LEU A 104 24.14 -2.16 6.15
CA LEU A 104 25.10 -3.20 6.47
C LEU A 104 26.33 -3.15 5.55
N GLN A 105 26.14 -2.87 4.25
CA GLN A 105 27.26 -2.68 3.34
C GLN A 105 28.11 -1.48 3.75
N ALA A 106 27.50 -0.36 4.17
CA ALA A 106 28.25 0.80 4.65
C ALA A 106 29.08 0.49 5.91
N GLY A 107 28.56 -0.34 6.84
CA GLY A 107 29.25 -0.70 8.08
C GLY A 107 30.27 -1.83 7.96
N PHE A 108 30.05 -2.79 7.06
CA PHE A 108 30.80 -4.06 7.03
C PHE A 108 31.49 -4.37 5.70
N ALA A 109 31.44 -3.48 4.69
CA ALA A 109 32.09 -3.71 3.39
C ALA A 109 33.60 -3.95 3.47
N ALA A 110 34.27 -3.44 4.51
CA ALA A 110 35.70 -3.65 4.71
C ALA A 110 36.04 -5.04 5.27
N SER A 111 35.07 -5.74 5.86
CA SER A 111 35.33 -6.95 6.64
C SER A 111 34.59 -8.18 6.12
N VAL A 112 33.52 -8.04 5.33
CA VAL A 112 32.66 -9.18 4.93
C VAL A 112 32.30 -9.13 3.44
N PRO A 113 32.29 -10.27 2.72
CA PRO A 113 31.84 -10.33 1.33
C PRO A 113 30.37 -9.94 1.17
N GLN A 114 30.06 -9.30 0.04
CA GLN A 114 28.71 -8.83 -0.26
C GLN A 114 27.67 -9.96 -0.24
N ASP A 115 28.02 -11.15 -0.74
CA ASP A 115 27.12 -12.32 -0.80
C ASP A 115 26.67 -12.79 0.60
N TRP A 116 27.53 -12.60 1.60
CA TRP A 116 27.21 -12.95 2.99
C TRP A 116 26.27 -11.92 3.60
N ILE A 117 26.52 -10.64 3.33
CA ILE A 117 25.68 -9.54 3.81
C ILE A 117 24.26 -9.66 3.22
N THR A 118 24.14 -9.96 1.92
CA THR A 118 22.83 -10.12 1.26
C THR A 118 22.05 -11.31 1.81
N ALA A 119 22.70 -12.46 1.99
CA ALA A 119 22.08 -13.65 2.55
C ALA A 119 21.58 -13.42 3.99
N ILE A 120 22.39 -12.78 4.84
CA ILE A 120 22.02 -12.44 6.21
C ILE A 120 20.86 -11.43 6.23
N ALA A 121 20.91 -10.38 5.41
CA ALA A 121 19.85 -9.36 5.36
C ALA A 121 18.50 -9.96 4.93
N GLN A 122 18.52 -10.83 3.91
CA GLN A 122 17.32 -11.50 3.43
C GLN A 122 16.73 -12.42 4.50
N LYS A 123 17.57 -13.23 5.15
CA LYS A 123 17.12 -14.16 6.21
C LYS A 123 16.66 -13.43 7.47
N ALA A 124 17.34 -12.36 7.87
CA ALA A 124 16.92 -11.53 9.00
C ALA A 124 15.52 -10.96 8.76
N THR A 125 15.24 -10.43 7.56
CA THR A 125 13.92 -9.87 7.22
C THR A 125 12.81 -10.93 7.21
N GLU A 126 13.13 -12.17 6.79
CA GLU A 126 12.19 -13.31 6.80
C GLU A 126 11.87 -13.76 8.24
N ILE A 127 12.90 -13.87 9.08
CA ILE A 127 12.81 -14.48 10.41
C ILE A 127 12.36 -13.46 11.47
N PHE A 128 12.48 -12.16 11.21
CA PHE A 128 12.12 -11.10 12.17
C PHE A 128 10.70 -11.24 12.73
N TYR A 129 9.73 -11.60 11.88
CA TYR A 129 8.31 -11.78 12.27
C TYR A 129 7.97 -13.19 12.77
N SER A 130 8.94 -14.10 12.86
CA SER A 130 8.70 -15.51 13.21
C SER A 130 8.39 -15.74 14.70
N GLY A 131 8.60 -14.74 15.57
CA GLY A 131 8.33 -14.84 17.01
C GLY A 131 9.35 -15.67 17.81
N GLN A 132 10.44 -16.11 17.18
CA GLN A 132 11.50 -16.90 17.83
C GLN A 132 12.36 -16.05 18.77
N SER A 133 13.11 -16.70 19.66
CA SER A 133 14.02 -15.98 20.55
C SER A 133 15.15 -15.32 19.75
N LYS A 134 15.62 -14.15 20.20
CA LYS A 134 16.67 -13.39 19.47
C LYS A 134 17.94 -14.21 19.21
N GLY A 135 18.29 -15.13 20.13
CA GLY A 135 19.41 -16.06 19.94
C GLY A 135 19.18 -17.04 18.78
N GLU A 136 17.98 -17.60 18.66
CA GLU A 136 17.62 -18.50 17.55
C GLU A 136 17.56 -17.75 16.21
N GLN A 137 17.06 -16.52 16.21
CA GLN A 137 17.04 -15.68 15.00
C GLN A 137 18.46 -15.41 14.48
N LEU A 138 19.41 -15.12 15.37
CA LEU A 138 20.83 -14.94 15.02
C LEU A 138 21.44 -16.20 14.44
N VAL A 139 21.21 -17.35 15.08
CA VAL A 139 21.75 -18.64 14.63
C VAL A 139 21.22 -18.99 13.24
N GLN A 140 19.93 -18.81 12.97
CA GLN A 140 19.37 -19.08 11.65
C GLN A 140 19.90 -18.15 10.56
N CYS A 141 20.13 -16.86 10.88
CA CYS A 141 20.77 -15.93 9.95
C CYS A 141 22.19 -16.39 9.59
N VAL A 142 22.98 -16.81 10.57
CA VAL A 142 24.36 -17.29 10.35
C VAL A 142 24.38 -18.64 9.65
N GLN A 143 23.45 -19.53 9.97
CA GLN A 143 23.36 -20.86 9.35
C GLN A 143 23.06 -20.79 7.85
N SER A 144 22.41 -19.71 7.39
CA SER A 144 22.22 -19.48 5.95
C SER A 144 23.53 -19.30 5.18
N VAL A 145 24.59 -18.91 5.87
CA VAL A 145 25.90 -18.61 5.28
C VAL A 145 26.98 -19.61 5.69
N LEU A 146 26.81 -20.23 6.86
CA LEU A 146 27.65 -21.26 7.43
C LEU A 146 26.81 -22.53 7.73
N PRO A 147 26.39 -23.28 6.70
CA PRO A 147 25.51 -24.44 6.88
C PRO A 147 26.20 -25.63 7.56
N ASN A 148 27.53 -25.67 7.56
CA ASN A 148 28.33 -26.78 8.11
C ASN A 148 28.54 -26.69 9.63
N TRP A 149 28.10 -25.61 10.26
CA TRP A 149 28.27 -25.38 11.69
C TRP A 149 27.11 -25.95 12.51
N GLU A 150 27.42 -26.55 13.65
CA GLU A 150 26.41 -27.08 14.57
C GLU A 150 25.63 -25.93 15.22
N THR A 151 24.31 -26.09 15.31
CA THR A 151 23.42 -25.08 15.88
C THR A 151 23.72 -24.79 17.35
N ASP A 152 24.12 -25.80 18.12
CA ASP A 152 24.42 -25.65 19.55
C ASP A 152 25.68 -24.80 19.78
N ASP A 153 26.72 -25.01 18.97
CA ASP A 153 27.95 -24.22 19.01
C ASP A 153 27.68 -22.75 18.64
N LEU A 154 26.90 -22.53 17.57
CA LEU A 154 26.48 -21.18 17.17
C LEU A 154 25.63 -20.51 18.26
N LEU A 155 24.77 -21.27 18.94
CA LEU A 155 23.91 -20.74 20.01
C LEU A 155 24.74 -20.32 21.23
N VAL A 156 25.78 -21.08 21.60
CA VAL A 156 26.74 -20.67 22.63
C VAL A 156 27.42 -19.36 22.25
N MET A 157 27.83 -19.21 21.00
CA MET A 157 28.44 -17.97 20.48
C MET A 157 27.44 -16.82 20.36
N ALA A 158 26.15 -17.11 20.19
CA ALA A 158 25.07 -16.12 20.09
C ALA A 158 24.64 -15.55 21.46
N ARG A 159 24.84 -16.30 22.55
CA ARG A 159 24.38 -15.91 23.90
C ARG A 159 24.80 -14.49 24.35
N PRO A 160 26.07 -14.06 24.18
CA PRO A 160 26.47 -12.70 24.54
C PRO A 160 25.67 -11.63 23.78
N PHE A 161 25.45 -11.86 22.48
CA PHE A 161 24.71 -10.96 21.61
C PHE A 161 23.20 -10.97 21.92
N ALA A 162 22.62 -12.15 22.17
CA ALA A 162 21.22 -12.28 22.58
C ALA A 162 20.97 -11.59 23.94
N TYR A 163 21.92 -11.64 24.87
CA TYR A 163 21.85 -10.96 26.15
C TYR A 163 21.93 -9.43 26.00
N ALA A 164 22.87 -8.91 25.20
CA ALA A 164 23.02 -7.49 24.88
C ALA A 164 21.71 -6.88 24.32
N MET A 165 21.04 -7.62 23.46
CA MET A 165 19.74 -7.24 22.87
C MET A 165 18.58 -7.19 23.87
N ARG A 166 18.74 -7.74 25.08
CA ARG A 166 17.75 -7.73 26.16
C ARG A 166 18.10 -6.70 27.24
N SER A 167 19.39 -6.50 27.53
CA SER A 167 19.85 -5.53 28.52
C SER A 167 19.95 -4.10 28.00
N GLY A 168 19.89 -3.89 26.67
CA GLY A 168 20.04 -2.57 26.07
C GLY A 168 21.49 -2.06 26.05
N GLU A 169 22.44 -2.85 26.55
CA GLU A 169 23.86 -2.57 26.37
C GLU A 169 24.27 -2.94 24.95
N GLN A 170 24.63 -1.95 24.15
CA GLN A 170 25.34 -2.17 22.88
C GLN A 170 26.75 -2.70 23.19
N GLN A 171 26.87 -3.97 23.53
CA GLN A 171 28.17 -4.55 23.81
C GLN A 171 28.95 -4.66 22.49
N ASN A 172 29.87 -3.73 22.26
CA ASN A 172 31.17 -3.94 21.60
C ASN A 172 31.16 -4.71 20.24
N VAL A 173 30.07 -4.63 19.47
CA VAL A 173 29.99 -5.21 18.11
C VAL A 173 31.07 -4.60 17.23
N ASN A 174 31.24 -3.28 17.35
CA ASN A 174 32.34 -2.54 16.72
C ASN A 174 33.70 -3.07 17.18
N SER A 175 33.87 -3.45 18.45
CA SER A 175 35.15 -4.04 18.88
C SER A 175 35.40 -5.42 18.28
N VAL A 176 34.38 -6.25 18.02
CA VAL A 176 34.59 -7.56 17.37
C VAL A 176 34.99 -7.37 15.90
N VAL A 177 34.40 -6.38 15.23
CA VAL A 177 34.73 -6.01 13.84
C VAL A 177 36.08 -5.29 13.76
N GLU A 178 36.40 -4.40 14.70
CA GLU A 178 37.68 -3.68 14.81
C GLU A 178 38.83 -4.61 15.22
N ASN A 179 38.60 -5.61 16.08
CA ASN A 179 39.60 -6.63 16.39
C ASN A 179 39.92 -7.52 15.18
N VAL A 180 38.98 -7.63 14.23
CA VAL A 180 39.17 -8.25 12.91
C VAL A 180 39.71 -7.24 11.88
N GLY A 181 39.62 -5.95 12.20
CA GLY A 181 39.94 -4.77 11.39
C GLY A 181 41.42 -4.60 11.08
N ASN A 182 41.94 -5.51 10.24
CA ASN A 182 43.02 -5.30 9.27
C ASN A 182 43.39 -6.59 8.52
N ARG A 183 42.70 -7.71 8.76
CA ARG A 183 42.99 -8.98 8.12
C ARG A 183 42.00 -9.23 7.00
N ASP A 184 42.50 -9.64 5.83
CA ASP A 184 41.66 -10.08 4.73
C ASP A 184 40.72 -11.18 5.21
N TRP A 185 39.44 -11.09 4.85
CA TRP A 185 38.39 -12.05 5.20
C TRP A 185 38.76 -13.52 4.92
N THR A 186 39.59 -13.74 3.91
CA THR A 186 40.10 -15.06 3.51
C THR A 186 41.09 -15.67 4.50
N ASN A 187 41.76 -14.85 5.31
CA ASN A 187 42.75 -15.27 6.30
C ASN A 187 42.15 -15.49 7.71
N LEU A 188 40.84 -15.26 7.88
CA LEU A 188 40.15 -15.46 9.15
C LEU A 188 39.86 -16.95 9.37
N SER A 189 39.96 -17.38 10.63
CA SER A 189 39.50 -18.69 11.05
C SER A 189 37.98 -18.82 10.90
N GLU A 190 37.49 -20.05 10.75
CA GLU A 190 36.05 -20.31 10.65
C GLU A 190 35.28 -19.81 11.90
N ILE A 191 35.91 -19.85 13.09
CA ILE A 191 35.34 -19.29 14.33
C ILE A 191 35.23 -17.76 14.25
N GLU A 192 36.23 -17.08 13.71
CA GLU A 192 36.20 -15.62 13.54
C GLU A 192 35.14 -15.21 12.51
N LYS A 193 35.03 -15.94 11.39
CA LYS A 193 33.96 -15.73 10.40
C LYS A 193 32.57 -15.92 11.01
N ALA A 194 32.40 -16.93 11.87
CA ALA A 194 31.16 -17.15 12.62
C ALA A 194 30.84 -15.98 13.57
N LYS A 195 31.84 -15.45 14.29
CA LYS A 195 31.63 -14.28 15.16
C LYS A 195 31.28 -13.02 14.39
N VAL A 196 31.95 -12.76 13.26
CA VAL A 196 31.69 -11.58 12.43
C VAL A 196 30.32 -11.68 11.77
N SER A 197 29.95 -12.84 11.21
CA SER A 197 28.60 -13.05 10.65
C SER A 197 27.51 -12.90 11.71
N LEU A 198 27.75 -13.35 12.94
CA LEU A 198 26.81 -13.17 14.04
C LEU A 198 26.70 -11.71 14.50
N ALA A 199 27.81 -10.96 14.47
CA ALA A 199 27.82 -9.51 14.68
C ALA A 199 27.03 -8.75 13.59
N VAL A 200 27.17 -9.15 12.32
CA VAL A 200 26.38 -8.61 11.20
C VAL A 200 24.89 -8.92 11.39
N ALA A 201 24.54 -10.17 11.72
CA ALA A 201 23.15 -10.56 11.98
C ALA A 201 22.55 -9.79 13.17
N TYR A 202 23.34 -9.55 14.22
CA TYR A 202 22.94 -8.73 15.35
C TYR A 202 22.64 -7.29 14.95
N HIS A 203 23.52 -6.67 14.16
CA HIS A 203 23.29 -5.33 13.65
C HIS A 203 22.06 -5.29 12.75
N ALA A 204 21.86 -6.31 11.90
CA ALA A 204 20.72 -6.39 10.99
C ALA A 204 19.37 -6.43 11.74
N LEU A 205 19.27 -7.27 12.77
CA LEU A 205 18.06 -7.37 13.60
C LEU A 205 17.84 -6.10 14.46
N GLY A 206 18.91 -5.43 14.88
CA GLY A 206 18.83 -4.14 15.56
C GLY A 206 18.26 -3.03 14.66
N GLU A 207 18.74 -2.95 13.42
CA GLU A 207 18.22 -2.02 12.40
C GLU A 207 16.75 -2.29 12.09
N LEU A 208 16.36 -3.56 11.92
CA LEU A 208 14.96 -3.96 11.72
C LEU A 208 14.06 -3.52 12.87
N LYS A 209 14.52 -3.65 14.12
CA LYS A 209 13.79 -3.16 15.29
C LYS A 209 13.65 -1.64 15.31
N ASN A 210 14.71 -0.91 14.97
CA ASN A 210 14.64 0.55 14.90
C ASN A 210 13.65 1.01 13.82
N ILE A 211 13.62 0.32 12.66
CA ILE A 211 12.66 0.59 11.58
C ILE A 211 11.21 0.33 12.02
N GLU A 212 10.98 -0.69 12.87
CA GLU A 212 9.66 -0.98 13.44
C GLU A 212 9.23 0.05 14.51
N GLU A 213 10.15 0.48 15.38
CA GLU A 213 9.86 1.50 16.41
C GLU A 213 9.65 2.90 15.81
N GLU A 214 10.19 3.14 14.62
CA GLU A 214 10.08 4.42 13.93
C GLU A 214 8.85 4.57 13.02
N GLY A 215 8.17 3.47 12.66
CA GLY A 215 6.99 3.45 11.77
C GLY A 215 5.69 3.65 12.52
#